data_AF-A0A483KW82-F1
#
_entry.id   AF-A0A483KW82-F1
#
_cell.length_a   1.000
_cell.length_b   1.000
_cell.length_c   1.000
_cell.angle_alpha   90.00
_cell.angle_beta   90.00
_cell.angle_gamma   90.00
#
_symmetry.space_group_name_H-M   'P 1'
#
loop_
_entity.id
_entity.type
_entity.pdbx_description
1 polymer ?
#
loop_
_entity_poly.entity_id
_entity_poly.type
_entity_poly.pdbx_seq_one_letter_code
_entity_poly.pdbx_strand_id
1 'polypeptide(L)'
;MDNVLSPEKLTHTWLEDALALLFGTLMISFGIILFRQAGALTGGTAGMAFLIHYATHLPFGVVFFAINLPFYWLSVRRMGAAFTLKTFCAVGLVSLFSDLHGYFIHVDRLNPYYATLFGNIMVGIGFVVLFRHKASLGGVNILALYLQDKSGIRAGKFQMVVDACIVTASLLVVSLPMLLVSVLGAVILNSIIAMNHRPGRYAV
;
A
#
# COMPACT_ATOMS: atom_id res chain seq x y z
N MET A 1 -7.94 16.65 43.31
CA MET A 1 -7.15 15.52 42.79
C MET A 1 -7.96 14.95 41.66
N ASP A 2 -7.77 15.51 40.48
CA ASP A 2 -8.60 15.19 39.32
C ASP A 2 -8.05 13.90 38.73
N ASN A 3 -8.70 12.78 39.07
CA ASN A 3 -8.50 11.51 38.39
C ASN A 3 -9.07 11.62 36.98
N VAL A 4 -8.33 12.28 36.09
CA VAL A 4 -8.55 12.18 34.65
C VAL A 4 -8.14 10.78 34.26
N LEU A 5 -9.09 9.84 34.32
CA LEU A 5 -8.96 8.53 33.69
C LEU A 5 -8.62 8.79 32.23
N SER A 6 -7.37 8.52 31.86
CA SER A 6 -6.97 8.51 30.46
C SER A 6 -7.90 7.52 29.74
N PRO A 7 -8.58 7.90 28.65
CA PRO A 7 -9.47 6.97 27.95
C PRO A 7 -8.66 5.73 27.62
N GLU A 8 -9.10 4.59 28.13
CA GLU A 8 -8.46 3.31 27.89
C GLU A 8 -8.39 3.14 26.37
N LYS A 9 -7.18 3.05 25.82
CA LYS A 9 -7.01 2.85 24.38
C LYS A 9 -7.57 1.47 24.07
N LEU A 10 -8.84 1.41 23.65
CA LEU A 10 -9.49 0.19 23.19
C LEU A 10 -8.59 -0.44 22.12
N THR A 11 -8.01 -1.59 22.45
CA THR A 11 -7.16 -2.35 21.53
C THR A 11 -8.04 -3.30 20.75
N HIS A 12 -7.77 -3.42 19.44
CA HIS A 12 -8.49 -4.34 18.59
C HIS A 12 -8.25 -5.79 19.03
N THR A 13 -9.30 -6.61 18.94
CA THR A 13 -9.17 -8.05 19.16
C THR A 13 -8.46 -8.71 17.99
N TRP A 14 -7.91 -9.91 18.21
CA TRP A 14 -7.26 -10.69 17.14
C TRP A 14 -8.20 -11.02 15.98
N LEU A 15 -9.49 -11.20 16.25
CA LEU A 15 -10.51 -11.45 15.24
C LEU A 15 -10.78 -10.20 14.39
N GLU A 16 -10.90 -9.04 15.03
CA GLU A 16 -11.05 -7.76 14.33
C GLU A 16 -9.84 -7.49 13.43
N ASP A 17 -8.63 -7.75 13.93
CA ASP A 17 -7.41 -7.65 13.13
C ASP A 17 -7.43 -8.59 11.93
N ALA A 18 -7.78 -9.87 12.13
CA ALA A 18 -7.84 -10.85 11.05
C ALA A 18 -8.84 -10.46 9.96
N LEU A 19 -10.04 -10.02 10.35
CA LEU A 19 -11.07 -9.55 9.42
C LEU A 19 -10.62 -8.28 8.70
N ALA A 20 -10.03 -7.32 9.40
CA ALA A 20 -9.52 -6.09 8.80
C ALA A 20 -8.39 -6.36 7.80
N LEU A 21 -7.47 -7.28 8.13
CA LEU A 21 -6.45 -7.73 7.19
C LEU A 21 -7.09 -8.36 5.95
N LEU A 22 -8.06 -9.25 6.12
CA LEU A 22 -8.75 -9.89 4.99
C LEU A 22 -9.44 -8.86 4.10
N PHE A 23 -10.30 -8.01 4.66
CA PHE A 23 -11.05 -7.00 3.90
C PHE A 23 -10.14 -5.95 3.27
N GLY A 24 -9.20 -5.40 4.03
CA GLY A 24 -8.27 -4.39 3.54
C GLY A 24 -7.42 -4.91 2.38
N THR A 25 -6.91 -6.14 2.49
CA THR A 25 -6.09 -6.75 1.45
C THR A 25 -6.91 -7.17 0.22
N LEU A 26 -8.15 -7.64 0.38
CA LEU A 26 -9.07 -7.87 -0.74
C LEU A 26 -9.36 -6.58 -1.53
N MET A 27 -9.67 -5.48 -0.84
CA MET A 27 -9.91 -4.19 -1.51
C MET A 27 -8.66 -3.69 -2.26
N ILE A 28 -7.49 -3.79 -1.65
CA ILE A 28 -6.24 -3.34 -2.26
C ILE A 28 -5.87 -4.21 -3.46
N SER A 29 -5.93 -5.53 -3.32
CA SER A 29 -5.63 -6.45 -4.43
C SER A 29 -6.63 -6.32 -5.57
N PHE A 30 -7.91 -6.01 -5.28
CA PHE A 30 -8.89 -5.69 -6.31
C PHE A 30 -8.56 -4.38 -7.04
N GLY A 31 -8.12 -3.34 -6.34
CA GLY A 31 -7.63 -2.13 -7.01
C GLY A 31 -6.38 -2.38 -7.86
N ILE A 32 -5.49 -3.28 -7.42
CA ILE A 32 -4.29 -3.69 -8.17
C ILE A 32 -4.65 -4.40 -9.49
N ILE A 33 -5.67 -5.27 -9.52
CA ILE A 33 -6.09 -5.90 -10.79
C ILE A 33 -6.65 -4.85 -11.76
N LEU A 34 -7.35 -3.83 -11.27
CA LEU A 34 -7.82 -2.71 -12.11
C LEU A 34 -6.66 -1.90 -12.69
N PHE A 35 -5.61 -1.64 -11.91
CA PHE A 35 -4.41 -0.97 -12.41
C PHE A 35 -3.71 -1.77 -13.49
N ARG A 36 -3.56 -3.08 -13.27
CA ARG A 36 -2.95 -3.99 -14.25
C ARG A 36 -3.72 -3.98 -15.57
N GLN A 37 -5.05 -4.06 -15.52
CA GLN A 37 -5.91 -4.01 -16.71
C GLN A 37 -5.87 -2.64 -17.40
N ALA A 38 -5.69 -1.56 -16.64
CA ALA A 38 -5.57 -0.21 -17.19
C ALA A 38 -4.18 0.12 -17.76
N GLY A 39 -3.15 -0.68 -17.45
CA GLY A 39 -1.75 -0.30 -17.68
C GLY A 39 -1.31 0.88 -16.81
N ALA A 40 -1.93 1.06 -15.64
CA ALA A 40 -1.62 2.12 -14.69
C ALA A 40 -0.55 1.68 -13.68
N LEU A 41 -0.02 2.62 -12.91
CA LEU A 41 0.84 2.33 -11.76
C LEU A 41 0.40 3.07 -10.49
N THR A 42 1.07 2.76 -9.38
CA THR A 42 0.95 3.48 -8.12
C THR A 42 2.35 3.77 -7.55
N GLY A 43 2.46 4.47 -6.43
CA GLY A 43 3.74 4.79 -5.78
C GLY A 43 4.29 3.68 -4.87
N GLY A 44 5.46 3.93 -4.28
CA GLY A 44 6.05 3.05 -3.26
C GLY A 44 6.39 1.63 -3.72
N THR A 45 6.29 0.65 -2.81
CA THR A 45 6.64 -0.77 -3.09
C THR A 45 5.78 -1.38 -4.17
N ALA A 46 4.49 -1.06 -4.21
CA ALA A 46 3.58 -1.54 -5.24
C ALA A 46 3.94 -0.97 -6.62
N GLY A 47 4.33 0.31 -6.70
CA GLY A 47 4.86 0.92 -7.91
C GLY A 47 6.09 0.21 -8.47
N MET A 48 7.07 -0.07 -7.62
CA MET A 48 8.25 -0.85 -7.99
C MET A 48 7.87 -2.25 -8.49
N ALA A 49 6.90 -2.90 -7.84
CA ALA A 49 6.41 -4.20 -8.27
C ALA A 49 5.74 -4.15 -9.66
N PHE A 50 4.95 -3.11 -9.96
CA PHE A 50 4.37 -2.90 -11.28
C PHE A 50 5.45 -2.70 -12.36
N LEU A 51 6.48 -1.90 -12.07
CA LEU A 51 7.57 -1.68 -13.03
C LEU A 51 8.27 -2.99 -13.40
N ILE A 52 8.61 -3.81 -12.40
CA ILE A 52 9.24 -5.11 -12.65
C ILE A 52 8.27 -6.05 -13.36
N HIS A 53 6.98 -6.08 -12.97
CA HIS A 53 5.95 -6.88 -13.64
C HIS A 53 5.82 -6.51 -15.12
N TYR A 54 5.76 -5.22 -15.46
CA TYR A 54 5.63 -4.76 -16.85
C TYR A 54 6.91 -5.00 -17.67
N ALA A 55 8.09 -4.93 -17.04
CA ALA A 55 9.36 -5.14 -17.71
C ALA A 55 9.72 -6.63 -17.90
N THR A 56 9.31 -7.51 -16.99
CA THR A 56 9.75 -8.93 -16.95
C THR A 56 8.64 -9.94 -17.17
N HIS A 57 7.37 -9.50 -17.16
CA HIS A 57 6.17 -10.34 -17.20
C HIS A 57 6.04 -11.35 -16.05
N LEU A 58 6.87 -11.25 -15.00
CA LEU A 58 6.71 -12.04 -13.77
C LEU A 58 5.39 -11.70 -13.07
N PRO A 59 4.71 -12.66 -12.40
CA PRO A 59 3.47 -12.38 -11.68
C PRO A 59 3.63 -11.25 -10.66
N PHE A 60 2.69 -10.30 -10.64
CA PHE A 60 2.76 -9.15 -9.76
C PHE A 60 2.87 -9.57 -8.29
N GLY A 61 2.08 -10.58 -7.86
CA GLY A 61 2.09 -11.04 -6.47
C GLY A 61 3.47 -11.52 -6.03
N VAL A 62 4.14 -12.32 -6.86
CA VAL A 62 5.50 -12.83 -6.59
C VAL A 62 6.49 -11.69 -6.43
N VAL A 63 6.49 -10.74 -7.37
CA VAL A 63 7.38 -9.58 -7.34
C VAL A 63 7.11 -8.71 -6.11
N PHE A 64 5.84 -8.43 -5.83
CA PHE A 64 5.44 -7.59 -4.71
C PHE A 64 5.86 -8.20 -3.36
N PHE A 65 5.69 -9.51 -3.19
CA PHE A 65 6.17 -10.21 -2.00
C PHE A 65 7.70 -10.16 -1.88
N ALA A 66 8.42 -10.45 -2.97
CA ALA A 66 9.87 -10.49 -3.00
C ALA A 66 10.51 -9.13 -2.66
N ILE A 67 9.97 -8.03 -3.22
CA ILE A 67 10.42 -6.66 -2.89
C ILE A 67 10.24 -6.36 -1.40
N ASN A 68 9.21 -6.92 -0.76
CA ASN A 68 8.92 -6.63 0.65
C ASN A 68 9.80 -7.41 1.65
N LEU A 69 10.37 -8.55 1.26
CA LEU A 69 11.24 -9.40 2.10
C LEU A 69 12.34 -8.64 2.87
N PRO A 70 13.20 -7.80 2.23
CA PRO A 70 14.28 -7.11 2.94
C PRO A 70 13.77 -6.14 4.00
N PHE A 71 12.54 -5.62 3.84
CA PHE A 71 11.98 -4.65 4.77
C PHE A 71 11.39 -5.27 6.03
N TYR A 72 11.10 -6.58 6.06
CA TYR A 72 10.61 -7.24 7.27
C TYR A 72 11.66 -7.24 8.38
N TRP A 73 12.93 -7.46 8.04
CA TRP A 73 14.02 -7.37 9.01
C TRP A 73 14.10 -5.98 9.66
N LEU A 74 13.97 -4.92 8.86
CA LEU A 74 13.90 -3.54 9.36
C LEU A 74 12.65 -3.29 10.20
N SER A 75 11.51 -3.84 9.77
CA SER A 75 10.22 -3.72 10.44
C SER A 75 10.26 -4.31 11.85
N VAL A 76 10.83 -5.51 12.03
CA VAL A 76 10.95 -6.14 13.37
C VAL A 76 11.72 -5.23 14.31
N ARG A 77 12.83 -4.65 13.85
CA ARG A 77 13.70 -3.79 14.67
C ARG A 77 13.07 -2.45 15.01
N ARG A 78 12.22 -1.88 14.14
CA ARG A 78 11.68 -0.52 14.30
C ARG A 78 10.24 -0.45 14.79
N MET A 79 9.38 -1.32 14.29
CA MET A 79 7.94 -1.31 14.53
C MET A 79 7.49 -2.42 15.49
N GLY A 80 8.36 -3.42 15.72
CA GLY A 80 8.09 -4.57 16.58
C GLY A 80 7.50 -5.77 15.85
N ALA A 81 7.55 -6.93 16.52
CA ALA A 81 7.17 -8.22 15.93
C ALA A 81 5.68 -8.29 15.55
N ALA A 82 4.78 -7.74 16.38
CA ALA A 82 3.34 -7.77 16.13
C ALA A 82 2.96 -7.00 14.84
N PHE A 83 3.48 -5.79 14.66
CA PHE A 83 3.28 -5.02 13.43
C PHE A 83 3.87 -5.74 12.21
N THR A 84 5.04 -6.34 12.38
CA THR A 84 5.72 -7.04 11.28
C THR A 84 4.94 -8.26 10.84
N LEU A 85 4.43 -9.07 11.77
CA LEU A 85 3.62 -10.25 11.44
C LEU A 85 2.36 -9.83 10.69
N LYS A 86 1.64 -8.80 11.16
CA LYS A 86 0.45 -8.28 10.46
C LYS A 86 0.79 -7.77 9.05
N THR A 87 1.88 -7.04 8.91
CA THR A 87 2.37 -6.52 7.61
C THR A 87 2.79 -7.66 6.68
N PHE A 88 3.47 -8.68 7.20
CA PHE A 88 3.85 -9.87 6.44
C PHE A 88 2.62 -10.61 5.92
N CYS A 89 1.64 -10.87 6.79
CA CYS A 89 0.36 -11.47 6.40
C CYS A 89 -0.37 -10.59 5.38
N ALA A 90 -0.42 -9.27 5.58
CA ALA A 90 -1.12 -8.37 4.68
C ALA A 90 -0.49 -8.35 3.27
N VAL A 91 0.84 -8.26 3.19
CA VAL A 91 1.56 -8.34 1.91
C VAL A 91 1.38 -9.71 1.26
N GLY A 92 1.44 -10.79 2.03
CA GLY A 92 1.18 -12.15 1.55
C GLY A 92 -0.22 -12.30 0.97
N LEU A 93 -1.24 -11.80 1.67
CA LEU A 93 -2.63 -11.82 1.21
C LEU A 93 -2.84 -10.97 -0.04
N VAL A 94 -2.29 -9.75 -0.10
CA VAL A 94 -2.36 -8.92 -1.33
C VAL A 94 -1.69 -9.64 -2.49
N SER A 95 -0.52 -10.24 -2.26
CA SER A 95 0.22 -10.97 -3.29
C SER A 95 -0.59 -12.16 -3.81
N LEU A 96 -1.14 -12.97 -2.91
CA LEU A 96 -2.00 -14.10 -3.24
C LEU A 96 -3.25 -13.66 -4.00
N PHE A 97 -3.97 -12.69 -3.45
CA PHE A 97 -5.22 -12.25 -4.03
C PHE A 97 -5.03 -11.56 -5.38
N SER A 98 -3.99 -10.75 -5.57
CA SER A 98 -3.73 -10.08 -6.85
C SER A 98 -3.56 -11.05 -8.02
N ASP A 99 -3.03 -12.24 -7.77
CA ASP A 99 -2.95 -13.31 -8.77
C ASP A 99 -4.24 -14.16 -8.80
N LEU A 100 -4.87 -14.39 -7.64
CA LEU A 100 -6.10 -15.19 -7.52
C LEU A 100 -7.31 -14.55 -8.23
N HIS A 101 -7.47 -13.23 -8.16
CA HIS A 101 -8.59 -12.52 -8.78
C HIS A 101 -8.70 -12.82 -10.27
N GLY A 102 -7.58 -13.03 -10.97
CA GLY A 102 -7.56 -13.35 -12.40
C GLY A 102 -8.22 -14.68 -12.76
N TYR A 103 -8.36 -15.61 -11.82
CA TYR A 103 -9.05 -16.88 -12.05
C TYR A 103 -10.57 -16.76 -11.92
N PHE A 104 -11.07 -15.77 -11.16
CA PHE A 104 -12.50 -15.61 -10.87
C PHE A 104 -13.14 -14.43 -11.60
N ILE A 105 -12.37 -13.41 -11.94
CA ILE A 105 -12.87 -12.16 -12.51
C ILE A 105 -12.29 -11.96 -13.89
N HIS A 106 -13.15 -12.09 -14.90
CA HIS A 106 -12.83 -11.82 -16.30
C HIS A 106 -13.48 -10.51 -16.69
N VAL A 107 -12.68 -9.51 -17.05
CA VAL A 107 -13.17 -8.19 -17.43
C VAL A 107 -13.03 -8.03 -18.94
N ASP A 108 -14.17 -7.99 -19.62
CA ASP A 108 -14.22 -8.02 -21.08
C ASP A 108 -13.97 -6.63 -21.71
N ARG A 109 -14.56 -5.58 -21.10
CA ARG A 109 -14.29 -4.18 -21.44
C ARG A 109 -14.19 -3.36 -20.18
N LEU A 110 -13.12 -2.58 -20.08
CA LEU A 110 -12.89 -1.67 -18.96
C LEU A 110 -12.29 -0.38 -19.48
N ASN A 111 -12.90 0.75 -19.11
CA ASN A 111 -12.30 2.04 -19.40
C ASN A 111 -11.07 2.23 -18.50
N PRO A 112 -9.85 2.44 -19.06
CA PRO A 112 -8.61 2.48 -18.27
C PRO A 112 -8.56 3.69 -17.32
N TYR A 113 -9.17 4.81 -17.69
CA TYR A 113 -9.26 5.99 -16.82
C TYR A 113 -10.13 5.71 -15.59
N TYR A 114 -11.31 5.13 -15.80
CA TYR A 114 -12.20 4.73 -14.71
C TYR A 114 -11.54 3.71 -13.79
N ALA A 115 -10.94 2.66 -14.37
CA ALA A 115 -10.23 1.62 -13.63
C ALA A 115 -9.12 2.19 -12.74
N THR A 116 -8.35 3.14 -13.26
CA THR A 116 -7.25 3.76 -12.52
C THR A 116 -7.77 4.63 -11.37
N LEU A 117 -8.79 5.45 -11.59
CA LEU A 117 -9.34 6.30 -10.54
C LEU A 117 -10.07 5.47 -9.46
N PHE A 118 -10.92 4.54 -9.89
CA PHE A 118 -11.66 3.68 -8.97
C PHE A 118 -10.73 2.72 -8.20
N GLY A 119 -9.73 2.16 -8.87
CA GLY A 119 -8.70 1.34 -8.23
C GLY A 119 -7.95 2.11 -7.14
N ASN A 120 -7.63 3.38 -7.34
CA ASN A 120 -6.98 4.21 -6.32
C ASN A 120 -7.88 4.50 -5.12
N ILE A 121 -9.19 4.64 -5.33
CA ILE A 121 -10.16 4.77 -4.24
C ILE A 121 -10.21 3.47 -3.42
N MET A 122 -10.33 2.31 -4.09
CA MET A 122 -10.34 0.99 -3.44
C MET A 122 -9.07 0.74 -2.63
N VAL A 123 -7.91 1.00 -3.22
CA VAL A 123 -6.61 0.88 -2.55
C VAL A 123 -6.52 1.85 -1.38
N GLY A 124 -6.95 3.11 -1.54
CA GLY A 124 -6.95 4.10 -0.46
C GLY A 124 -7.80 3.68 0.75
N ILE A 125 -9.01 3.17 0.50
CA ILE A 125 -9.90 2.67 1.57
C ILE A 125 -9.27 1.46 2.25
N GLY A 126 -8.74 0.50 1.49
CA GLY A 126 -8.08 -0.65 2.07
C GLY A 126 -6.85 -0.28 2.90
N PHE A 127 -6.06 0.72 2.47
CA PHE A 127 -4.95 1.24 3.29
C PHE A 127 -5.42 1.82 4.62
N VAL A 128 -6.53 2.58 4.63
CA VAL A 128 -7.12 3.09 5.86
C VAL A 128 -7.50 1.95 6.81
N VAL A 129 -8.10 0.87 6.30
CA VAL A 129 -8.42 -0.33 7.09
C VAL A 129 -7.14 -0.92 7.70
N LEU A 130 -6.11 -1.18 6.89
CA LEU A 130 -4.86 -1.77 7.37
C LEU A 130 -4.13 -0.90 8.40
N PHE A 131 -4.05 0.42 8.16
CA PHE A 131 -3.36 1.34 9.07
C PHE A 131 -4.05 1.45 10.43
N ARG A 132 -5.39 1.38 10.50
CA ARG A 132 -6.14 1.35 11.77
C ARG A 132 -5.78 0.13 12.61
N HIS A 133 -5.49 -0.99 11.97
CA HIS A 133 -5.11 -2.25 12.61
C HIS A 133 -3.59 -2.43 12.77
N LYS A 134 -2.81 -1.35 12.58
CA LYS A 134 -1.34 -1.35 12.68
C LYS A 134 -0.69 -2.38 11.75
N ALA A 135 -1.17 -2.45 10.51
CA ALA A 135 -0.57 -3.21 9.41
C ALA A 135 -0.18 -2.26 8.28
N SER A 136 0.82 -2.63 7.47
CA SER A 136 1.24 -1.86 6.30
C SER A 136 1.48 -2.78 5.10
N LEU A 137 1.68 -2.17 3.93
CA LEU A 137 2.13 -2.84 2.70
C LEU A 137 3.39 -2.20 2.09
N GLY A 138 3.93 -1.18 2.76
CA GLY A 138 5.01 -0.34 2.26
C GLY A 138 6.29 -0.49 3.07
N GLY A 139 7.21 -1.32 2.58
CA GLY A 139 8.55 -1.45 3.15
C GLY A 139 9.45 -0.21 2.96
N VAL A 140 9.25 0.56 1.88
CA VAL A 140 10.03 1.78 1.60
C VAL A 140 9.85 2.82 2.72
N ASN A 141 8.65 2.98 3.25
CA ASN A 141 8.42 3.91 4.37
C ASN A 141 9.17 3.48 5.64
N ILE A 142 9.25 2.18 5.91
CA ILE A 142 10.01 1.62 7.04
C ILE A 142 11.51 1.87 6.83
N LEU A 143 12.00 1.69 5.60
CA LEU A 143 13.38 2.02 5.24
C LEU A 143 13.65 3.53 5.38
N ALA A 144 12.72 4.38 4.95
CA ALA A 144 12.84 5.83 5.04
C ALA A 144 12.98 6.28 6.51
N LEU A 145 12.14 5.74 7.40
CA LEU A 145 12.24 5.97 8.83
C LEU A 145 13.54 5.42 9.41
N TYR A 146 13.95 4.23 8.99
CA TYR A 146 15.22 3.64 9.40
C TYR A 146 16.42 4.53 9.07
N LEU A 147 16.50 5.02 7.83
CA LEU A 147 17.55 5.93 7.35
C LEU A 147 17.45 7.30 8.03
N GLN A 148 16.25 7.76 8.38
CA GLN A 148 16.11 9.00 9.12
C GLN A 148 16.83 8.98 10.45
N ASP A 149 16.65 7.95 11.28
CA ASP A 149 17.33 7.93 12.58
C ASP A 149 18.80 7.51 12.45
N LYS A 150 19.17 6.71 11.43
CA LYS A 150 20.55 6.24 11.27
C LYS A 150 21.47 7.29 10.64
N SER A 151 21.02 7.96 9.57
CA SER A 151 21.82 8.87 8.76
C SER A 151 21.29 10.30 8.72
N GLY A 152 20.24 10.63 9.47
CA GLY A 152 19.68 11.99 9.56
C GLY A 152 18.93 12.46 8.31
N ILE A 153 18.75 11.59 7.32
CA ILE A 153 18.04 11.93 6.07
C ILE A 153 16.54 11.97 6.38
N ARG A 154 15.88 13.12 6.18
CA ARG A 154 14.44 13.23 6.38
C ARG A 154 13.69 12.17 5.56
N ALA A 155 12.86 11.33 6.19
CA ALA A 155 12.15 10.24 5.51
C ALA A 155 11.35 10.71 4.29
N GLY A 156 10.72 11.89 4.38
CA GLY A 156 10.00 12.49 3.25
C GLY A 156 10.90 12.79 2.04
N LYS A 157 12.16 13.22 2.24
CA LYS A 157 13.10 13.43 1.12
C LYS A 157 13.49 12.12 0.46
N PHE A 158 13.77 11.09 1.27
CA PHE A 158 14.10 9.76 0.75
C PHE A 158 12.93 9.18 -0.05
N GLN A 159 11.71 9.24 0.50
CA GLN A 159 10.51 8.79 -0.19
C GLN A 159 10.30 9.53 -1.51
N MET A 160 10.49 10.86 -1.53
CA MET A 160 10.37 11.66 -2.75
C MET A 160 11.37 11.27 -3.83
N VAL A 161 12.61 10.92 -3.45
CA VAL A 161 13.61 10.40 -4.40
C VAL A 161 13.18 9.06 -4.95
N VAL A 162 12.72 8.14 -4.10
CA VAL A 162 12.22 6.82 -4.54
C VAL A 162 11.05 6.97 -5.50
N ASP A 163 10.06 7.80 -5.18
CA ASP A 163 8.90 8.03 -6.03
C ASP A 163 9.29 8.72 -7.35
N ALA A 164 10.23 9.67 -7.34
CA ALA A 164 10.77 10.28 -8.55
C ALA A 164 11.48 9.25 -9.46
N CYS A 165 12.25 8.33 -8.87
CA CYS A 165 12.85 7.23 -9.62
C CYS A 165 11.79 6.31 -10.23
N ILE A 166 10.73 5.97 -9.49
CA ILE A 166 9.62 5.15 -9.99
C ILE A 166 8.92 5.83 -11.16
N VAL A 167 8.59 7.12 -11.04
CA VAL A 167 7.94 7.91 -12.12
C VAL A 167 8.84 8.05 -13.34
N THR A 168 10.15 8.24 -13.13
CA THR A 168 11.10 8.34 -14.26
C THR A 168 11.22 7.00 -14.99
N ALA A 169 11.33 5.90 -14.24
CA ALA A 169 11.39 4.56 -14.81
C ALA A 169 10.06 4.16 -15.49
N SER A 170 8.92 4.63 -14.98
CA SER A 170 7.62 4.31 -15.56
C SER A 170 7.41 4.89 -16.95
N LEU A 171 8.10 5.98 -17.32
CA LEU A 171 8.08 6.53 -18.68
C LEU A 171 8.57 5.53 -19.75
N LEU A 172 9.31 4.49 -19.35
CA LEU A 172 9.81 3.45 -20.26
C LEU A 172 8.78 2.34 -20.50
N VAL A 173 7.79 2.18 -19.61
CA VAL A 173 6.89 1.01 -19.58
C VAL A 173 5.40 1.36 -19.57
N VAL A 174 5.04 2.60 -19.22
CA VAL A 174 3.66 3.10 -19.12
C VAL A 174 3.48 4.31 -20.05
N SER A 175 2.34 4.37 -20.74
CA SER A 175 2.03 5.49 -21.63
C SER A 175 1.83 6.80 -20.85
N LEU A 176 2.22 7.93 -21.44
CA LEU A 176 2.12 9.24 -20.79
C LEU A 176 0.69 9.57 -20.29
N PRO A 177 -0.40 9.28 -21.03
CA PRO A 177 -1.75 9.51 -20.52
C PRO A 177 -2.05 8.69 -19.26
N MET A 178 -1.66 7.41 -19.23
CA MET A 178 -1.87 6.55 -18.07
C MET A 178 -1.01 6.96 -16.88
N LEU A 179 0.19 7.47 -17.12
CA LEU A 179 1.04 8.03 -16.08
C LEU A 179 0.37 9.24 -15.41
N LEU A 180 -0.14 10.20 -16.18
CA LEU A 180 -0.84 11.38 -15.64
C LEU A 180 -2.06 10.99 -14.81
N VAL A 181 -2.83 10.01 -15.29
CA VAL A 181 -4.02 9.51 -14.59
C VAL A 181 -3.63 8.73 -13.33
N SER A 182 -2.51 8.00 -13.36
CA SER A 182 -1.93 7.33 -12.19
C SER A 182 -1.51 8.34 -11.13
N VAL A 183 -0.89 9.46 -11.52
CA VAL A 183 -0.54 10.55 -10.60
C VAL A 183 -1.79 11.17 -9.99
N LEU A 184 -2.82 11.46 -10.79
CA LEU A 184 -4.11 11.95 -10.28
C LEU A 184 -4.75 10.95 -9.31
N GLY A 185 -4.77 9.67 -9.66
CA GLY A 185 -5.26 8.60 -8.80
C GLY A 185 -4.47 8.51 -7.48
N ALA A 186 -3.15 8.64 -7.53
CA ALA A 186 -2.32 8.67 -6.33
C ALA A 186 -2.63 9.87 -5.43
N VAL A 187 -2.96 11.03 -5.99
CA VAL A 187 -3.43 12.19 -5.21
C VAL A 187 -4.76 11.87 -4.51
N ILE A 188 -5.70 11.20 -5.17
CA ILE A 188 -6.97 10.77 -4.59
C ILE A 188 -6.73 9.77 -3.44
N LEU A 189 -5.93 8.73 -3.69
CA LEU A 189 -5.54 7.73 -2.69
C LEU A 189 -4.94 8.42 -1.46
N ASN A 190 -3.95 9.30 -1.65
CA ASN A 190 -3.29 9.99 -0.55
C ASN A 190 -4.24 10.94 0.19
N SER A 191 -5.17 11.58 -0.52
CA SER A 191 -6.21 12.41 0.10
C SER A 191 -7.13 11.58 1.01
N ILE A 192 -7.55 10.39 0.56
CA ILE A 192 -8.35 9.47 1.37
C ILE A 192 -7.59 9.10 2.65
N ILE A 193 -6.31 8.73 2.52
CA ILE A 193 -5.48 8.41 3.69
C ILE A 193 -5.35 9.63 4.60
N ALA A 194 -5.00 10.81 4.08
CA ALA A 194 -4.79 12.03 4.88
C ALA A 194 -6.05 12.52 5.62
N MET A 195 -7.23 12.32 5.03
CA MET A 195 -8.50 12.73 5.64
C MET A 195 -8.96 11.78 6.75
N ASN A 196 -8.64 10.48 6.62
CA ASN A 196 -9.09 9.43 7.53
C ASN A 196 -8.03 9.04 8.57
N HIS A 197 -6.75 9.30 8.28
CA HIS A 197 -5.63 9.05 9.17
C HIS A 197 -5.20 10.34 9.88
N ARG A 198 -6.08 10.85 10.75
CA ARG A 198 -5.78 11.97 11.66
C ARG A 198 -5.77 11.49 13.11
N PRO A 199 -4.69 11.74 13.89
CA PRO A 199 -4.72 11.49 15.32
C PRO A 199 -5.87 12.27 15.98
N GLY A 200 -6.76 11.58 16.70
CA GLY A 200 -7.79 12.21 17.54
C GLY A 200 -9.18 12.42 16.93
N ARG A 201 -9.45 12.02 15.67
CA ARG A 201 -10.78 12.25 15.05
C ARG A 201 -11.88 11.28 15.52
N TYR A 202 -11.51 10.11 16.04
CA TYR A 202 -12.43 9.08 16.54
C TYR A 202 -12.14 8.75 18.01
N ALA A 203 -11.86 9.77 18.83
CA ALA A 203 -11.98 9.64 20.27
C ALA A 203 -13.47 9.69 20.59
N VAL A 204 -14.10 8.53 20.65
CA VAL A 204 -15.40 8.33 21.31
C VAL A 204 -15.13 7.45 22.51
#